data_AF-A0A2T5MIY2-F1
#
_entry.id   AF-A0A2T5MIY2-F1
#
_cell.length_a   1.000
_cell.length_b   1.000
_cell.length_c   1.000
_cell.angle_alpha   90.00
_cell.angle_beta   90.00
_cell.angle_gamma   90.00
#
_symmetry.space_group_name_H-M   'P 1'
#
loop_
_entity.id
_entity.type
_entity.pdbx_description
1 polymer ?
#
loop_
_entity_poly.entity_id
_entity_poly.type
_entity_poly.pdbx_seq_one_letter_code
_entity_poly.pdbx_strand_id
1 'polypeptide(L)' 'MNNVLKMSVALLMLALTGCANVQPWQRGDLAKPGMAFESDQLLTTYRQHIAVSKEAASGDTTLGGGGCGCN' A
#
# COMPACT_ATOMS: atom_id res chain seq x y z
N MET A 1 -4.15 43.34 5.13
CA MET A 1 -3.97 42.34 4.04
C MET A 1 -2.67 41.54 4.19
N ASN A 2 -1.50 42.18 4.21
CA ASN A 2 -0.20 41.48 4.14
C ASN A 2 0.09 40.53 5.32
N ASN A 3 -0.32 40.87 6.54
CA ASN A 3 -0.08 39.99 7.70
C ASN A 3 -0.97 38.75 7.69
N VAL A 4 -2.20 38.87 7.17
CA VAL A 4 -3.12 37.73 7.02
C VAL A 4 -2.60 36.76 5.95
N LEU A 5 -2.08 37.29 4.84
CA LEU A 5 -1.44 36.49 3.78
C LEU A 5 -0.17 35.78 4.28
N LYS A 6 0.65 36.43 5.11
CA LYS A 6 1.84 35.80 5.72
C LYS A 6 1.44 34.66 6.67
N MET A 7 0.37 34.83 7.45
CA MET A 7 -0.13 33.81 8.37
C MET A 7 -0.73 32.60 7.65
N SER A 8 -1.47 32.80 6.55
CA SER A 8 -1.98 31.69 5.75
C SER A 8 -0.86 30.91 5.04
N VAL A 9 0.18 31.59 4.54
CA VAL A 9 1.36 30.91 3.96
C VAL A 9 2.12 30.12 5.01
N ALA A 10 2.31 30.66 6.21
CA ALA A 10 2.96 29.94 7.31
C ALA A 10 2.18 28.66 7.70
N LEU A 11 0.86 28.75 7.79
CA LEU A 11 0.00 27.60 8.10
C LEU A 11 0.08 26.51 7.02
N LEU A 12 0.12 26.91 5.74
CA LEU A 12 0.25 25.97 4.64
C LEU A 12 1.59 25.23 4.67
N MET A 13 2.69 25.92 5.00
CA MET A 13 4.02 25.30 5.12
C MET A 13 4.09 24.26 6.25
N LEU A 14 3.38 24.49 7.37
CA LEU A 14 3.31 23.52 8.47
C LEU A 14 2.55 22.23 8.07
N ALA A 15 1.61 22.31 7.13
CA ALA A 15 0.87 21.12 6.68
C ALA A 15 1.75 20.13 5.87
N LEU A 16 2.91 20.57 5.37
CA LEU A 16 3.81 19.74 4.56
C LEU A 16 4.78 18.90 5.42
N THR A 17 4.86 19.08 6.74
CA THR A 17 5.84 18.40 7.61
C THR A 17 5.43 16.98 8.05
N GLY A 18 4.41 16.39 7.43
CA GLY A 18 3.85 15.09 7.83
C GLY A 18 4.57 13.85 7.28
N CYS A 19 5.57 14.00 6.41
CA CYS A 19 6.28 12.86 5.83
C CYS A 19 7.22 12.20 6.85
N ALA A 20 6.88 10.98 7.28
CA ALA A 20 7.75 10.13 8.10
C ALA A 20 8.52 9.14 7.21
N ASN A 21 9.82 8.96 7.49
CA ASN A 21 10.61 7.90 6.87
C ASN A 21 10.33 6.59 7.61
N VAL A 22 9.70 5.63 6.93
CA VAL A 22 9.34 4.32 7.49
C VAL A 22 10.27 3.26 6.90
N GLN A 23 10.95 2.53 7.77
CA GLN A 23 11.86 1.46 7.40
C GLN A 23 11.10 0.18 7.03
N PRO A 24 11.59 -0.65 6.09
CA PRO A 24 10.86 -1.82 5.60
C PRO A 24 10.43 -2.82 6.68
N TRP A 25 11.25 -3.02 7.72
CA TRP A 25 10.95 -3.96 8.81
C TRP A 25 9.87 -3.46 9.78
N GLN A 26 9.58 -2.15 9.80
CA GLN A 26 8.50 -1.59 10.63
C GLN A 26 7.11 -1.98 10.11
N ARG A 27 7.03 -2.58 8.91
CA ARG A 27 5.77 -3.07 8.34
C ARG A 27 5.03 -4.02 9.27
N GLY A 28 5.74 -4.87 10.03
CA GLY A 28 5.12 -5.83 10.95
C GLY A 28 4.32 -5.16 12.08
N ASP A 29 4.76 -3.98 12.52
CA ASP A 29 4.12 -3.26 13.62
C ASP A 29 3.11 -2.21 13.13
N LEU A 30 3.36 -1.61 11.95
CA LEU A 30 2.51 -0.53 11.40
C LEU A 30 1.34 -1.06 10.55
N ALA A 31 1.48 -2.21 9.90
CA ALA A 31 0.44 -2.77 9.05
C ALA A 31 -0.58 -3.54 9.90
N LYS A 32 -1.71 -2.91 10.21
CA LYS A 32 -2.80 -3.56 10.94
C LYS A 32 -3.50 -4.61 10.06
N PRO A 33 -4.07 -5.69 10.63
CA PRO A 33 -4.79 -6.70 9.86
C PRO A 33 -5.91 -6.14 8.97
N GLY A 34 -6.62 -5.11 9.44
CA GLY A 34 -7.69 -4.45 8.66
C GLY A 34 -7.21 -3.56 7.50
N MET A 35 -5.90 -3.41 7.31
CA MET A 35 -5.31 -2.71 6.15
C MET A 35 -4.94 -3.68 5.02
N ALA A 36 -5.18 -4.99 5.21
CA ALA A 36 -4.94 -5.97 4.16
C ALA A 36 -5.84 -5.69 2.95
N PHE A 37 -5.25 -5.76 1.75
CA PHE A 37 -5.98 -5.62 0.48
C PHE A 37 -7.07 -6.68 0.34
N GLU A 38 -6.82 -7.84 0.94
CA GLU A 38 -7.78 -8.91 1.02
C GLU A 38 -8.11 -9.20 2.48
N SER A 39 -9.40 -9.36 2.75
CA SER A 39 -9.94 -9.63 4.07
C SER A 39 -9.76 -11.09 4.50
N ASP A 40 -9.85 -12.02 3.55
CA ASP A 40 -9.71 -13.46 3.77
C ASP A 40 -8.59 -14.02 2.87
N GLN A 41 -7.45 -14.28 3.50
CA GLN A 41 -6.29 -14.83 2.81
C GLN A 41 -6.55 -16.22 2.23
N LEU A 42 -7.34 -17.06 2.91
CA LEU A 42 -7.62 -18.43 2.46
C LEU A 42 -8.46 -18.41 1.17
N LEU A 43 -9.52 -17.59 1.17
CA LEU A 43 -10.40 -17.47 0.00
C LEU A 43 -9.65 -16.92 -1.22
N THR A 44 -8.76 -15.96 -1.02
CA THR A 44 -8.02 -15.35 -2.13
C THR A 44 -6.92 -16.25 -2.67
N THR A 45 -6.20 -16.98 -1.81
CA THR A 45 -5.29 -18.04 -2.27
C THR A 45 -6.06 -19.11 -3.06
N TYR A 46 -7.23 -19.54 -2.59
CA TYR A 46 -8.07 -20.50 -3.31
C TYR A 46 -8.50 -19.98 -4.71
N ARG A 47 -8.95 -18.73 -4.80
CA ARG A 47 -9.34 -18.10 -6.07
C ARG A 47 -8.16 -17.94 -7.02
N GLN A 48 -6.99 -17.55 -6.51
CA GLN A 48 -5.76 -17.45 -7.28
C GLN A 48 -5.37 -18.81 -7.87
N HIS A 49 -5.42 -19.89 -7.08
CA HIS A 49 -5.13 -21.24 -7.59
C HIS A 49 -6.05 -21.62 -8.76
N ILE A 50 -7.33 -21.27 -8.69
CA ILE A 50 -8.27 -21.50 -9.80
C ILE A 50 -7.91 -20.66 -11.02
N ALA A 51 -7.62 -19.36 -10.83
CA ALA A 51 -7.32 -18.44 -11.92
C ALA A 51 -6.04 -18.86 -12.67
N VAL A 52 -4.96 -19.15 -11.95
CA VAL A 52 -3.70 -19.68 -12.52
C VAL A 52 -3.96 -20.96 -13.34
N SER A 53 -4.78 -21.87 -12.81
CA SER A 53 -5.09 -23.13 -13.49
C SER A 53 -5.93 -22.94 -14.75
N LYS A 54 -6.84 -21.96 -14.75
CA LYS A 54 -7.75 -21.71 -15.88
C LYS A 54 -7.13 -20.87 -16.98
N GLU A 55 -6.30 -19.90 -16.61
CA GLU A 55 -5.83 -18.86 -17.52
C GLU A 55 -4.38 -19.09 -17.95
N ALA A 56 -3.73 -20.15 -17.45
CA ALA A 56 -2.29 -20.37 -17.58
C ALA A 56 -1.47 -19.11 -17.16
N ALA A 57 -2.06 -18.25 -16.33
CA ALA A 57 -1.45 -17.02 -15.89
C ALA A 57 -0.34 -17.36 -14.90
N SER A 58 0.90 -17.05 -15.27
CA SER A 58 2.05 -17.21 -14.39
C SER A 58 2.37 -15.88 -13.70
N GLY A 59 2.08 -15.77 -12.40
CA GLY A 59 2.39 -14.59 -11.60
C GLY A 59 1.75 -14.65 -10.21
N ASP A 60 2.45 -14.13 -9.20
CA ASP A 60 1.90 -13.94 -7.87
C ASP A 60 1.33 -12.51 -7.74
N THR A 61 0.20 -12.38 -7.05
CA THR A 61 -0.44 -11.08 -6.76
C THR A 61 -0.08 -10.56 -5.36
N THR A 62 0.79 -11.27 -4.62
CA THR A 62 1.24 -10.82 -3.29
C THR A 62 2.43 -9.86 -3.36
N LEU A 63 2.42 -8.86 -2.47
CA LEU A 63 3.39 -7.76 -2.39
C LEU A 63 4.74 -8.17 -1.74
N GLY A 64 5.12 -9.45 -1.83
CA GLY A 64 6.19 -10.05 -1.04
C GLY A 64 7.27 -10.82 -1.80
N GLY A 65 7.15 -11.03 -3.12
CA GLY A 65 8.22 -11.69 -3.88
C GLY A 65 7.85 -12.06 -5.31
N GLY A 66 8.37 -11.28 -6.26
CA GLY A 66 8.81 -11.75 -7.58
C GLY A 66 7.77 -12.44 -8.47
N GLY A 67 6.92 -11.66 -9.12
CA GLY A 67 6.23 -12.09 -10.35
C GLY A 67 6.44 -11.07 -11.45
N CYS A 68 7.28 -11.38 -12.44
CA CYS A 68 7.23 -10.70 -13.74
C CYS A 68 6.02 -11.29 -14.47
N GLY A 69 4.82 -10.88 -14.07
CA GLY A 69 3.54 -11.41 -14.54
C GLY A 69 3.30 -11.10 -16.01
N CYS A 70 4.01 -11.78 -16.90
CA CYS A 70 3.73 -11.75 -18.32
C CYS A 70 2.52 -12.66 -18.60
N ASN A 71 1.52 -12.09 -19.27
CA ASN A 71 0.77 -12.79 -20.31
C ASN A 71 1.61 -12.71 -21.59
#